data_AF-A0A0G0PMA0-F1
#
_entry.id   AF-A0A0G0PMA0-F1
#
_cell.length_a   1.000
_cell.length_b   1.000
_cell.length_c   1.000
_cell.angle_alpha   90.00
_cell.angle_beta   90.00
_cell.angle_gamma   90.00
#
_symmetry.space_group_name_H-M   'P 1'
#
loop_
_entity.id
_entity.type
_entity.pdbx_description
1 polymer ?
#
loop_
_entity_poly.entity_id
_entity_poly.type
_entity_poly.pdbx_seq_one_letter_code
_entity_poly.pdbx_strand_id
1 'polypeptide(L)'
;LASVFHFPTISGAIKTYFFNQKEYFGKYQPKENPAKVNAVVMAALLIPRSVIEKVGLVSEKFFMYYEDIEFCQRLKKANLPVFYYPNAKIESKILSFPNLKLIPSTQVGAEPPNPQALFQS
;
A
#
# COMPACT_ATOMS: atom_id res chain seq x y z
N LEU A 1 -1.92 8.92 11.10
CA LEU A 1 -1.20 8.92 9.80
C LEU A 1 -2.18 8.47 8.73
N ALA A 2 -2.38 9.27 7.67
CA ALA A 2 -3.20 8.84 6.54
C ALA A 2 -2.55 7.68 5.79
N SER A 3 -3.38 6.79 5.27
CA SER A 3 -2.97 5.55 4.61
C SER A 3 -3.01 5.67 3.08
N VAL A 4 -2.60 6.80 2.52
CA VAL A 4 -2.73 7.11 1.08
C VAL A 4 -1.35 7.30 0.44
N PHE A 5 -1.17 6.79 -0.78
CA PHE A 5 0.06 6.93 -1.56
C PHE A 5 -0.18 7.37 -3.01
N HIS A 6 0.87 7.92 -3.61
CA HIS A 6 0.96 8.10 -5.06
C HIS A 6 1.50 6.84 -5.72
N PHE A 7 1.07 6.57 -6.96
CA PHE A 7 1.70 5.50 -7.74
C PHE A 7 3.16 5.87 -8.07
N PRO A 8 4.08 4.88 -8.06
CA PRO A 8 5.42 5.09 -8.58
C PRO A 8 5.33 5.40 -10.07
N THR A 9 5.72 6.61 -10.45
CA THR A 9 5.70 7.08 -11.84
C THR A 9 7.08 7.60 -12.20
N ILE A 10 7.50 7.42 -13.46
CA ILE A 10 8.79 7.91 -13.96
C ILE A 10 8.89 9.43 -13.74
N SER A 11 7.82 10.16 -14.01
CA SER A 11 7.75 11.61 -13.74
C SER A 11 7.90 11.94 -12.26
N GLY A 12 7.30 11.15 -11.36
CA GLY A 12 7.52 11.27 -9.91
C GLY A 12 8.96 11.01 -9.50
N ALA A 13 9.61 10.03 -10.12
CA ALA A 13 11.01 9.70 -9.84
C ALA A 13 11.95 10.81 -10.32
N ILE A 14 11.72 11.36 -11.52
CA ILE A 14 12.46 12.52 -12.04
C ILE A 14 12.29 13.72 -11.09
N LYS A 15 11.06 14.01 -10.65
CA LYS A 15 10.81 15.09 -9.68
C LYS A 15 11.55 14.88 -8.35
N THR A 16 11.56 13.65 -7.85
CA THR A 16 12.22 13.32 -6.59
C THR A 16 13.73 13.47 -6.70
N TYR A 17 14.34 12.92 -7.77
CA TYR A 17 15.78 12.86 -7.95
C TYR A 17 16.37 14.20 -8.41
N PHE A 18 15.73 14.88 -9.36
CA PHE A 18 16.26 16.12 -9.94
C PHE A 18 15.76 17.39 -9.24
N PHE A 19 14.59 17.36 -8.60
CA PHE A 19 14.00 18.53 -7.92
C PHE A 19 13.93 18.39 -6.39
N ASN A 20 14.64 17.40 -5.84
CA ASN A 20 14.79 17.16 -4.39
C ASN A 20 13.45 17.07 -3.62
N GLN A 21 12.37 16.65 -4.27
CA GLN A 21 11.05 16.45 -3.65
C GLN A 21 11.00 15.10 -2.93
N LYS A 22 11.72 14.98 -1.81
CA LYS A 22 11.93 13.73 -1.07
C LYS A 22 10.64 13.03 -0.59
N GLU A 23 9.52 13.74 -0.49
CA GLU A 23 8.27 13.21 0.06
C GLU A 23 7.26 12.71 -0.99
N TYR A 24 7.58 12.74 -2.29
CA TYR A 24 6.59 12.42 -3.33
C TYR A 24 6.02 10.99 -3.23
N PHE A 25 6.87 10.02 -2.86
CA PHE A 25 6.48 8.62 -2.66
C PHE A 25 6.07 8.30 -1.21
N GLY A 26 6.11 9.29 -0.31
CA GLY A 26 5.67 9.13 1.06
C GLY A 26 4.15 8.99 1.18
N LYS A 27 3.70 8.60 2.37
CA LYS A 27 2.29 8.70 2.75
C LYS A 27 1.89 10.17 2.80
N TYR A 28 0.71 10.51 2.29
CA TYR A 28 0.17 11.86 2.38
C TYR A 28 -1.27 11.87 2.88
N GLN A 29 -1.69 13.01 3.41
CA GLN A 29 -3.06 13.26 3.84
C GLN A 29 -3.80 14.03 2.73
N PRO A 30 -4.87 13.47 2.12
CA PRO A 30 -5.69 14.22 1.19
C PRO A 30 -6.38 15.40 1.90
N LYS A 31 -6.52 16.53 1.19
CA LYS A 31 -7.20 17.73 1.70
C LYS A 31 -8.73 17.64 1.57
N GLU A 32 -9.22 16.85 0.64
CA GLU A 32 -10.65 16.67 0.34
C GLU A 32 -11.29 15.54 1.17
N ASN A 33 -12.62 15.60 1.35
CA ASN A 33 -13.39 14.59 2.07
C ASN A 33 -14.80 14.41 1.46
N PRO A 34 -15.10 13.26 0.80
CA PRO A 34 -14.19 12.18 0.42
C PRO A 34 -13.18 12.61 -0.67
N ALA A 35 -11.96 12.06 -0.63
CA ALA A 35 -10.93 12.33 -1.64
C ALA A 35 -10.77 11.16 -2.61
N LYS A 36 -10.71 11.46 -3.91
CA LYS A 36 -10.28 10.47 -4.91
C LYS A 36 -8.76 10.32 -4.86
N VAL A 37 -8.29 9.08 -4.75
CA VAL A 37 -6.87 8.78 -4.55
C VAL A 37 -6.38 7.69 -5.51
N ASN A 38 -5.06 7.55 -5.61
CA ASN A 38 -4.44 6.56 -6.50
C ASN A 38 -4.32 5.19 -5.84
N ALA A 39 -3.81 5.14 -4.61
CA ALA A 39 -3.63 3.92 -3.85
C ALA A 39 -3.82 4.17 -2.34
N VAL A 40 -4.28 3.14 -1.64
CA VAL A 40 -4.51 3.13 -0.19
C VAL A 40 -3.90 1.89 0.45
N VAL A 41 -3.46 1.98 1.70
CA VAL A 41 -3.09 0.78 2.49
C VAL A 41 -4.36 -0.01 2.78
N MET A 42 -4.37 -1.31 2.51
CA MET A 42 -5.56 -2.15 2.66
C MET A 42 -5.72 -2.73 4.08
N ALA A 43 -5.48 -1.93 5.12
CA ALA A 43 -5.79 -2.34 6.50
C ALA A 43 -7.30 -2.59 6.69
N ALA A 44 -8.12 -1.80 6.00
CA ALA A 44 -9.55 -2.01 5.89
C ALA A 44 -10.12 -1.29 4.66
N LEU A 45 -10.85 -2.04 3.81
CA LEU A 45 -11.54 -1.52 2.64
C LEU A 45 -13.00 -1.94 2.64
N LEU A 46 -13.86 -1.08 2.10
CA LEU A 46 -15.22 -1.43 1.71
C LEU A 46 -15.28 -1.55 0.18
N ILE A 47 -15.50 -2.76 -0.33
CA ILE A 47 -15.48 -3.05 -1.76
C ILE A 47 -16.86 -3.60 -2.18
N PRO A 48 -17.53 -3.02 -3.18
CA PRO A 48 -18.75 -3.60 -3.73
C PRO A 48 -18.50 -5.00 -4.31
N ARG A 49 -19.44 -5.92 -4.11
CA ARG A 49 -19.33 -7.28 -4.68
C ARG A 49 -19.10 -7.28 -6.19
N SER A 50 -19.77 -6.39 -6.92
CA SER A 50 -19.61 -6.25 -8.38
C SER A 50 -18.18 -5.86 -8.79
N VAL A 51 -17.44 -5.16 -7.93
CA VAL A 51 -16.02 -4.85 -8.16
C VAL A 51 -15.19 -6.12 -8.04
N ILE A 52 -15.42 -6.93 -7.01
CA ILE A 52 -14.73 -8.22 -6.83
C ILE A 52 -15.01 -9.15 -8.00
N GLU A 53 -16.26 -9.22 -8.48
CA GLU A 53 -16.63 -10.02 -9.65
C GLU A 53 -15.94 -9.54 -10.93
N LYS A 54 -15.67 -8.23 -11.06
CA LYS A 54 -15.00 -7.64 -12.23
C LYS A 54 -13.48 -7.79 -12.21
N VAL A 55 -12.84 -7.56 -11.07
CA VAL A 55 -11.37 -7.49 -10.99
C VAL A 55 -10.72 -8.65 -10.23
N GLY A 56 -11.51 -9.47 -9.53
CA GLY A 56 -11.05 -10.54 -8.65
C GLY A 56 -10.72 -10.06 -7.23
N LEU A 57 -10.37 -11.00 -6.35
CA LEU A 57 -9.90 -10.71 -4.99
C LEU A 57 -8.45 -10.18 -4.99
N VAL A 58 -7.99 -9.77 -3.83
CA VAL A 58 -6.58 -9.43 -3.58
C VAL A 58 -5.73 -10.67 -3.81
N SER A 59 -4.60 -10.52 -4.50
CA SER A 59 -3.73 -11.64 -4.84
C SER A 59 -2.91 -12.06 -3.61
N GLU A 60 -2.98 -13.33 -3.22
CA GLU A 60 -2.18 -13.92 -2.14
C GLU A 60 -0.68 -14.01 -2.47
N LYS A 61 -0.31 -13.84 -3.75
CA LYS A 61 1.09 -13.91 -4.21
C LYS A 61 1.97 -12.79 -3.65
N PHE A 62 1.37 -11.71 -3.11
CA PHE A 62 2.07 -10.51 -2.65
C PHE A 62 1.87 -10.23 -1.16
N PHE A 63 1.62 -11.27 -0.36
CA PHE A 63 1.34 -11.16 1.07
C PHE A 63 2.29 -10.16 1.79
N MET A 64 1.71 -9.14 2.45
CA MET A 64 2.32 -8.14 3.34
C MET A 64 3.10 -6.95 2.73
N TYR A 65 3.24 -6.82 1.41
CA TYR A 65 4.07 -5.76 0.82
C TYR A 65 3.43 -4.99 -0.34
N TYR A 66 3.02 -5.70 -1.40
CA TYR A 66 2.64 -5.09 -2.69
C TYR A 66 1.21 -5.41 -3.12
N GLU A 67 0.47 -6.17 -2.32
CA GLU A 67 -0.91 -6.56 -2.57
C GLU A 67 -1.83 -5.34 -2.73
N ASP A 68 -1.62 -4.32 -1.90
CA ASP A 68 -2.40 -3.09 -1.90
C ASP A 68 -2.23 -2.31 -3.21
N ILE A 69 -0.98 -2.17 -3.64
CA ILE A 69 -0.60 -1.41 -4.82
C ILE A 69 -1.04 -2.17 -6.08
N GLU A 70 -0.84 -3.49 -6.12
CA GLU A 70 -1.27 -4.35 -7.22
C GLU A 70 -2.79 -4.29 -7.40
N PHE A 71 -3.55 -4.40 -6.32
CA PHE A 71 -5.02 -4.31 -6.36
C PHE A 71 -5.49 -2.94 -6.85
N CYS A 72 -4.92 -1.85 -6.32
CA CYS A 72 -5.26 -0.49 -6.79
C CYS A 72 -4.91 -0.28 -8.27
N GLN A 73 -3.84 -0.91 -8.78
CA GLN A 73 -3.53 -0.88 -10.21
C GLN A 73 -4.60 -1.61 -11.05
N ARG A 74 -5.09 -2.77 -10.60
CA ARG A 74 -6.20 -3.47 -11.28
C ARG A 74 -7.48 -2.63 -11.31
N LEU A 75 -7.83 -1.99 -10.19
CA LEU A 75 -8.97 -1.07 -10.14
C LEU A 75 -8.81 0.08 -11.15
N LYS A 76 -7.64 0.70 -11.20
CA LYS A 76 -7.33 1.76 -12.16
C LYS A 76 -7.45 1.29 -13.61
N LYS A 77 -6.90 0.10 -13.95
CA LYS A 77 -7.02 -0.50 -15.30
C LYS A 77 -8.48 -0.79 -15.67
N ALA A 78 -9.32 -1.13 -14.70
CA ALA A 78 -10.74 -1.38 -14.88
C ALA A 78 -11.62 -0.10 -14.86
N ASN A 79 -11.00 1.09 -14.83
CA ASN A 79 -11.63 2.41 -14.69
C ASN A 79 -12.51 2.54 -13.43
N LEU A 80 -12.15 1.85 -12.35
CA LEU A 80 -12.82 1.94 -11.05
C LEU A 80 -12.08 2.93 -10.14
N PRO A 81 -12.78 3.93 -9.56
CA PRO A 81 -12.15 4.90 -8.68
C PRO A 81 -11.86 4.31 -7.29
N VAL A 82 -10.81 4.82 -6.64
CA VAL A 82 -10.50 4.56 -5.23
C VAL A 82 -10.73 5.86 -4.45
N PHE A 83 -11.45 5.76 -3.33
CA PHE A 83 -11.75 6.89 -2.47
C PHE A 83 -11.19 6.68 -1.06
N TYR A 84 -10.64 7.74 -0.50
CA TYR A 84 -10.26 7.82 0.91
C TYR A 84 -11.32 8.59 1.68
N TYR A 85 -11.85 7.98 2.75
CA TYR A 85 -12.88 8.58 3.60
C TYR A 85 -12.33 8.77 5.03
N PRO A 86 -11.84 9.97 5.40
CA PRO A 86 -11.19 10.22 6.69
C PRO A 86 -12.13 10.09 7.90
N ASN A 87 -13.45 10.13 7.71
CA ASN A 87 -14.41 10.00 8.81
C ASN A 87 -14.63 8.53 9.23
N ALA A 88 -14.27 7.55 8.39
CA ALA A 88 -14.28 6.15 8.80
C ALA A 88 -13.02 5.86 9.63
N LYS A 89 -13.21 5.52 10.91
CA LYS A 89 -12.13 5.15 11.82
C LYS A 89 -12.21 3.66 12.12
N ILE A 90 -11.07 2.99 11.95
CA ILE A 90 -10.90 1.57 12.25
C ILE A 90 -9.68 1.46 13.15
N GLU A 91 -9.86 0.84 14.31
CA GLU A 91 -8.79 0.63 15.28
C GLU A 91 -8.12 -0.70 14.96
N SER A 92 -6.86 -0.63 14.54
CA SER A 92 -6.02 -1.81 14.33
C SER A 92 -4.94 -1.85 15.41
N LYS A 93 -4.84 -2.98 16.12
CA LYS A 93 -3.77 -3.20 17.10
C LYS A 93 -2.50 -3.57 16.34
N ILE A 94 -1.54 -2.65 16.30
CA ILE A 94 -0.23 -2.93 15.72
C ILE A 94 0.46 -3.95 16.64
N LEU A 95 0.90 -5.08 16.07
CA LEU A 95 1.81 -5.99 16.75
C LEU A 95 3.15 -5.26 16.91
N SER A 96 3.36 -4.68 18.08
CA SER A 96 4.65 -4.10 18.45
C SER A 96 5.56 -5.24 18.87
N PHE A 97 6.54 -5.59 18.02
CA PHE A 97 7.63 -6.49 18.39
C PHE A 97 8.77 -5.66 18.99
N PRO A 98 8.93 -5.60 20.32
CA PRO A 98 9.87 -4.69 20.97
C PRO A 98 11.35 -4.94 20.63
N ASN A 99 11.68 -6.09 20.02
CA ASN A 99 13.06 -6.52 19.74
C ASN A 99 13.38 -6.68 18.24
N LEU A 100 12.53 -6.20 17.33
CA LEU A 100 12.82 -6.29 15.90
C LEU A 100 13.84 -5.21 15.49
N LYS A 101 15.13 -5.56 15.47
CA LYS A 101 16.16 -4.72 14.81
C LYS A 101 15.88 -4.72 13.32
N LEU A 102 15.46 -3.57 12.78
CA LEU A 102 15.37 -3.36 11.34
C LEU A 102 16.77 -3.55 10.72
N ILE A 103 16.91 -4.57 9.88
CA ILE A 103 18.15 -4.79 9.13
C ILE A 103 18.19 -3.70 8.06
N PRO A 104 19.26 -2.88 7.96
CA PRO A 104 19.34 -1.80 7.00
C PRO A 104 19.16 -2.32 5.56
N SER A 105 18.46 -1.54 4.73
CA SER A 105 17.98 -1.87 3.37
C SER A 105 19.08 -2.16 2.33
N THR A 106 20.34 -2.25 2.75
CA THR A 106 21.51 -2.52 1.90
C THR A 106 21.72 -4.02 1.58
N GLN A 107 20.88 -4.92 2.11
CA GLN A 107 20.97 -6.38 1.88
C GLN A 107 19.82 -6.95 1.03
N VAL A 108 19.10 -6.10 0.27
CA VAL A 108 18.03 -6.53 -0.66
C VAL A 108 18.65 -7.11 -1.92
N GLY A 109 19.25 -8.28 -1.77
CA GLY A 109 19.70 -9.17 -2.84
C GLY A 109 19.58 -10.65 -2.48
N ALA A 110 19.19 -10.98 -1.23
CA ALA A 110 18.90 -12.34 -0.83
C ALA A 110 17.41 -12.65 -1.03
N GLU A 111 17.13 -13.80 -1.64
CA GLU A 111 15.80 -14.40 -1.76
C GLU A 111 15.09 -14.40 -0.38
N PRO A 112 13.79 -14.05 -0.31
CA PRO A 112 13.09 -13.98 0.97
C PRO A 112 13.10 -15.35 1.67
N PRO A 113 13.37 -15.41 2.98
CA PRO A 113 13.40 -16.67 3.71
C PRO A 113 12.04 -17.37 3.65
N ASN A 114 12.07 -18.69 3.44
CA ASN A 114 10.91 -19.56 3.36
C ASN A 114 9.88 -19.23 4.48
N PRO A 115 8.61 -18.90 4.13
CA PRO A 115 7.58 -18.54 5.11
C PRO A 115 7.34 -19.59 6.21
N GLN A 116 7.69 -20.86 5.97
CA GLN A 116 7.54 -21.93 6.94
C GLN A 116 8.54 -21.83 8.12
N ALA A 117 9.64 -21.09 7.97
CA ALA A 117 10.64 -20.94 9.03
C ALA A 117 10.19 -20.00 10.17
N LEU A 118 9.15 -19.19 9.97
CA LEU A 118 8.68 -18.20 10.95
C LEU A 118 7.67 -18.77 11.97
N PHE A 119 7.23 -20.02 11.82
CA PHE A 119 6.20 -20.63 12.68
C PHE A 119 6.72 -21.78 13.57
N GLN A 120 8.04 -21.93 13.75
CA GLN A 120 8.64 -23.00 14.58
C GLN A 120 9.36 -22.52 15.85
N SER A 121 8.88 -21.45 16.50
CA SER A 121 9.36 -21.04 17.83
C SER A 121 8.24 -20.99 18.85
#